data_AF-A0AAN9Z7B6-F1
#
_entry.id   AF-A0AAN9Z7B6-F1
#
_cell.length_a   1.000
_cell.length_b   1.000
_cell.length_c   1.000
_cell.angle_alpha   90.00
_cell.angle_beta   90.00
_cell.angle_gamma   90.00
#
_symmetry.space_group_name_H-M   'P 1'
#
loop_
_entity.id
_entity.type
_entity.pdbx_description
1 polymer ?
#
loop_
_entity_poly.entity_id
_entity_poly.type
_entity_poly.pdbx_seq_one_letter_code
_entity_poly.pdbx_strand_id
1 'polypeptide(L)'
;MLEMESRKLKILYGSQTGTSQEVAERFWRDSKRYYFQGPVLALDDYPVTQLIFETLIIFVCSTTGDGKEPDNMKKFWKFLLRKNLPLDSLKGLRFAVLGLGDSSYTKFNYAAKKLYRRLLQLGGVALLDVGLADDQHDLGPDAVIDKWSEQLWKTLGEIFPLPNGTEPLSENNLFSARWTIKILNTESENNDIEVSDIIWIQNCEKHTVSLEENTCLLTVKKNIRTTAESHFQDVRLLQFSNSKLIYEPGDVLYVRPQNSESSVTMFFDIVSENPKAKLNPYSLISVCETSSDAPVPEVLQRSLTLKACVKQYWDLNMVPHRYFFKLLSHFTTNELEKEKLEEFVSVEGQQELFNYCNRPRRTILEVLADFPNAAANIPLNYLFELLRPIKPRAFSIASSPKKHEGELHLLVAVVKYKTKLFLPRLGLCSNWLASLNEHCSAPVWVKKGTFRFPSALDTPVIMVGPGTGVAPFRSFIQEKVALNQARADLLYLFFGCRNHDGDFHCRDEWLTLQENEKLTMFCAFSRDQENKVYVQHIMKEQAALLWSLFSSQQASFYLAGRSDNMPAAVKDVLINDVACSCGQLSSEEASQWLARLEACGRYQVETWS
;
A
#
# COMPACT_ATOMS: atom_id res chain seq x y z
N MET A 1 -37.85 15.76 -13.06
CA MET A 1 -36.52 16.38 -13.28
C MET A 1 -36.03 17.12 -12.03
N LEU A 2 -36.75 18.11 -11.50
CA LEU A 2 -36.38 18.84 -10.26
C LEU A 2 -36.25 17.95 -9.01
N GLU A 3 -37.06 16.90 -8.84
CA GLU A 3 -36.93 15.96 -7.71
C GLU A 3 -35.65 15.10 -7.78
N MET A 4 -35.14 14.81 -8.99
CA MET A 4 -33.95 13.97 -9.18
C MET A 4 -32.65 14.75 -8.94
N GLU A 5 -32.63 16.07 -9.18
CA GLU A 5 -31.47 16.95 -8.90
C GLU A 5 -31.16 17.10 -7.40
N SER A 6 -32.06 16.65 -6.52
CA SER A 6 -31.91 16.73 -5.07
C SER A 6 -31.21 15.52 -4.43
N ARG A 7 -31.02 14.42 -5.17
CA ARG A 7 -30.46 13.16 -4.64
C ARG A 7 -28.94 13.20 -4.58
N LYS A 8 -28.40 13.87 -3.55
CA LYS A 8 -26.95 13.98 -3.34
C LYS A 8 -26.45 12.90 -2.38
N LEU A 9 -25.44 12.15 -2.81
CA LEU A 9 -24.74 11.14 -2.01
C LEU A 9 -23.24 11.27 -2.24
N LYS A 10 -22.47 11.50 -1.16
CA LYS A 10 -21.01 11.45 -1.22
C LYS A 10 -20.50 10.11 -0.69
N ILE A 11 -19.44 9.62 -1.30
CA ILE A 11 -18.77 8.39 -0.84
C ILE A 11 -17.32 8.73 -0.54
N LEU A 12 -16.91 8.56 0.72
CA LEU A 12 -15.58 8.90 1.20
C LEU A 12 -14.82 7.65 1.61
N TYR A 13 -13.54 7.54 1.25
CA TYR A 13 -12.75 6.35 1.59
C TYR A 13 -11.42 6.64 2.26
N GLY A 14 -11.09 5.78 3.23
CA GLY A 14 -9.75 5.64 3.81
C GLY A 14 -9.17 4.28 3.38
N SER A 15 -8.06 4.30 2.64
CA SER A 15 -7.49 3.11 1.99
C SER A 15 -5.97 3.15 2.00
N GLN A 16 -5.32 2.09 2.47
CA GLN A 16 -3.86 1.96 2.41
C GLN A 16 -3.39 1.31 1.11
N THR A 17 -3.99 0.17 0.76
CA THR A 17 -3.57 -0.67 -0.37
C THR A 17 -4.52 -0.60 -1.56
N GLY A 18 -5.66 0.08 -1.46
CA GLY A 18 -6.62 0.28 -2.56
C GLY A 18 -7.94 -0.44 -2.39
N THR A 19 -8.04 -1.44 -1.53
CA THR A 19 -9.26 -2.25 -1.39
C THR A 19 -10.47 -1.42 -0.98
N SER A 20 -10.34 -0.51 -0.01
CA SER A 20 -11.46 0.37 0.39
C SER A 20 -11.82 1.41 -0.66
N GLN A 21 -10.85 1.85 -1.47
CA GLN A 21 -11.11 2.76 -2.59
C GLN A 21 -11.98 2.07 -3.63
N GLU A 22 -11.67 0.82 -3.96
CA GLU A 22 -12.45 0.04 -4.91
C GLU A 22 -13.89 -0.19 -4.47
N VAL A 23 -14.09 -0.57 -3.21
CA VAL A 23 -15.43 -0.78 -2.67
C VAL A 23 -16.22 0.53 -2.66
N ALA A 24 -15.56 1.66 -2.37
CA ALA A 24 -16.16 2.98 -2.50
C ALA A 24 -16.52 3.32 -3.96
N GLU A 25 -15.64 3.05 -4.91
CA GLU A 25 -15.92 3.23 -6.35
C GLU A 25 -17.05 2.30 -6.83
N ARG A 26 -17.18 1.10 -6.26
CA ARG A 26 -18.31 0.18 -6.51
C ARG A 26 -19.61 0.81 -6.04
N PHE A 27 -19.66 1.28 -4.79
CA PHE A 27 -20.84 1.98 -4.28
C PHE A 27 -21.16 3.25 -5.06
N TRP A 28 -20.16 3.93 -5.59
CA TRP A 28 -20.36 5.09 -6.45
C TRP A 28 -21.03 4.73 -7.76
N ARG A 29 -20.62 3.63 -8.41
CA ARG A 29 -21.31 3.11 -9.61
C ARG A 29 -22.73 2.64 -9.27
N ASP A 30 -22.89 1.88 -8.19
CA ASP A 30 -24.20 1.41 -7.74
C ASP A 30 -25.14 2.58 -7.42
N SER A 31 -24.61 3.69 -6.90
CA SER A 31 -25.40 4.91 -6.63
C SER A 31 -26.06 5.49 -7.88
N LYS A 32 -25.41 5.36 -9.04
CA LYS A 32 -25.94 5.84 -10.33
C LYS A 32 -27.16 5.05 -10.77
N ARG A 33 -27.24 3.77 -10.38
CA ARG A 33 -28.44 2.92 -10.59
C ARG A 33 -29.69 3.52 -9.95
N TYR A 34 -29.51 4.19 -8.82
CA TYR A 34 -30.56 4.84 -8.04
C TYR A 34 -30.59 6.36 -8.24
N TYR A 35 -29.98 6.84 -9.31
CA TYR A 35 -29.95 8.26 -9.72
C TYR A 35 -29.38 9.22 -8.66
N PHE A 36 -28.48 8.73 -7.80
CA PHE A 36 -27.74 9.61 -6.89
C PHE A 36 -26.59 10.31 -7.60
N GLN A 37 -26.42 11.59 -7.31
CA GLN A 37 -25.32 12.42 -7.78
C GLN A 37 -24.36 12.70 -6.64
N GLY A 38 -23.08 12.76 -6.95
CA GLY A 38 -22.05 13.11 -5.98
C GLY A 38 -20.78 12.29 -6.13
N PRO A 39 -19.68 12.82 -5.59
CA PRO A 39 -18.36 12.29 -5.85
C PRO A 39 -17.97 11.13 -4.94
N VAL A 40 -17.01 10.35 -5.44
CA VAL A 40 -16.21 9.42 -4.65
C VAL A 40 -14.82 10.02 -4.42
N LEU A 41 -14.44 10.23 -3.16
CA LEU A 41 -13.21 10.97 -2.79
C LEU A 41 -12.44 10.26 -1.68
N ALA A 42 -11.11 10.41 -1.69
CA ALA A 42 -10.31 10.06 -0.52
C ALA A 42 -10.63 11.00 0.65
N LEU A 43 -10.47 10.53 1.88
CA LEU A 43 -10.79 11.32 3.07
C LEU A 43 -9.89 12.54 3.26
N ASP A 44 -8.66 12.52 2.75
CA ASP A 44 -7.71 13.64 2.78
C ASP A 44 -7.91 14.65 1.64
N ASP A 45 -8.56 14.25 0.55
CA ASP A 45 -9.01 15.15 -0.52
C ASP A 45 -10.32 15.87 -0.17
N TYR A 46 -11.11 15.33 0.78
CA TYR A 46 -12.36 15.93 1.20
C TYR A 46 -12.15 17.05 2.24
N PRO A 47 -12.67 18.27 2.00
CA PRO A 47 -12.59 19.36 2.98
C PRO A 47 -13.49 19.08 4.18
N VAL A 48 -12.93 18.53 5.25
CA VAL A 48 -13.67 18.09 6.46
C VAL A 48 -14.57 19.16 7.09
N THR A 49 -14.29 20.45 6.88
CA THR A 49 -15.15 21.56 7.34
C THR A 49 -16.50 21.61 6.63
N GLN A 50 -16.62 20.99 5.45
CA GLN A 50 -17.88 20.88 4.70
C GLN A 50 -18.83 19.83 5.28
N LEU A 51 -18.34 18.94 6.16
CA LEU A 51 -19.10 17.81 6.69
C LEU A 51 -20.41 18.23 7.38
N ILE A 52 -20.44 19.41 7.98
CA ILE A 52 -21.63 19.97 8.67
C ILE A 52 -22.77 20.35 7.72
N PHE A 53 -22.48 20.54 6.43
CA PHE A 53 -23.47 20.89 5.40
C PHE A 53 -23.96 19.67 4.62
N GLU A 54 -23.39 18.50 4.89
CA GLU A 54 -23.74 17.27 4.20
C GLU A 54 -24.98 16.61 4.81
N THR A 55 -25.84 16.08 3.96
CA THR A 55 -27.05 15.37 4.37
C THR A 55 -26.88 13.85 4.34
N LEU A 56 -26.02 13.34 3.45
CA LEU A 56 -25.87 11.90 3.22
C LEU A 56 -24.45 11.53 2.79
N ILE A 57 -23.77 10.67 3.56
CA ILE A 57 -22.42 10.16 3.24
C ILE A 57 -22.28 8.67 3.53
N ILE A 58 -21.62 7.94 2.64
CA ILE A 58 -21.12 6.59 2.90
C ILE A 58 -19.61 6.65 3.12
N PHE A 59 -19.13 6.07 4.22
CA PHE A 59 -17.71 5.93 4.52
C PHE A 59 -17.25 4.50 4.31
N VAL A 60 -16.14 4.32 3.59
CA VAL A 60 -15.48 3.01 3.41
C VAL A 60 -14.05 3.07 3.93
N CYS A 61 -13.71 2.33 4.97
CA CYS A 61 -12.45 2.52 5.69
C CYS A 61 -11.73 1.20 5.99
N SER A 62 -10.49 1.06 5.51
CA SER A 62 -9.60 -0.03 5.93
C SER A 62 -8.97 0.25 7.28
N THR A 63 -8.60 -0.78 8.04
CA THR A 63 -7.73 -0.66 9.22
C THR A 63 -6.29 -1.05 8.85
N THR A 64 -5.29 -0.32 9.34
CA THR A 64 -3.86 -0.57 9.08
C THR A 64 -3.12 -0.98 10.35
N GLY A 65 -2.11 -1.85 10.20
CA GLY A 65 -1.25 -2.30 11.30
C GLY A 65 -2.06 -2.72 12.54
N ASP A 66 -1.63 -2.28 13.72
CA ASP A 66 -2.32 -2.56 14.98
C ASP A 66 -3.44 -1.54 15.27
N GLY A 67 -4.45 -1.53 14.40
CA GLY A 67 -5.69 -0.76 14.57
C GLY A 67 -5.58 0.73 14.23
N LYS A 68 -4.63 1.14 13.39
CA LYS A 68 -4.47 2.52 12.95
C LYS A 68 -5.34 2.81 11.73
N GLU A 69 -5.67 4.08 11.53
CA GLU A 69 -6.29 4.57 10.31
C GLU A 69 -5.31 4.55 9.12
N PRO A 70 -5.81 4.47 7.88
CA PRO A 70 -4.99 4.63 6.68
C PRO A 70 -4.35 6.01 6.59
N ASP A 71 -3.23 6.11 5.87
CA ASP A 71 -2.51 7.39 5.71
C ASP A 71 -3.41 8.49 5.14
N ASN A 72 -4.21 8.15 4.13
CA ASN A 72 -5.15 9.06 3.47
C ASN A 72 -6.41 9.40 4.30
N MET A 73 -6.45 8.98 5.58
CA MET A 73 -7.51 9.33 6.53
C MET A 73 -6.99 10.19 7.70
N LYS A 74 -5.67 10.22 7.95
CA LYS A 74 -5.07 10.84 9.16
C LYS A 74 -5.48 12.30 9.37
N LYS A 75 -5.45 13.13 8.31
CA LYS A 75 -5.82 14.56 8.38
C LYS A 75 -7.29 14.73 8.80
N PHE A 76 -8.19 14.02 8.12
CA PHE A 76 -9.62 13.98 8.43
C PHE A 76 -9.90 13.49 9.85
N TRP A 77 -9.24 12.41 10.25
CA TRP A 77 -9.43 11.79 11.56
C TRP A 77 -8.97 12.68 12.70
N LYS A 78 -7.79 13.31 12.58
CA LYS A 78 -7.28 14.29 13.55
C LYS A 78 -8.24 15.46 13.75
N PHE A 79 -8.92 15.92 12.69
CA PHE A 79 -9.92 16.96 12.80
C PHE A 79 -11.15 16.49 13.61
N LEU A 80 -11.71 15.33 13.28
CA LEU A 80 -12.88 14.81 13.99
C LEU A 80 -12.63 14.51 15.47
N LEU A 81 -11.39 14.20 15.86
CA LEU A 81 -11.03 13.94 17.25
C LEU A 81 -10.86 15.20 18.12
N ARG A 82 -11.04 16.40 17.57
CA ARG A 82 -10.95 17.65 18.36
C ARG A 82 -12.04 17.69 19.43
N LYS A 83 -11.62 17.95 20.69
CA LYS A 83 -12.51 17.97 21.87
C LYS A 83 -13.50 19.14 21.88
N ASN A 84 -13.23 20.22 21.14
CA ASN A 84 -14.04 21.42 21.10
C ASN A 84 -15.15 21.38 20.03
N LEU A 85 -15.32 20.27 19.31
CA LEU A 85 -16.43 20.11 18.39
C LEU A 85 -17.75 19.93 19.17
N PRO A 86 -18.80 20.72 18.88
CA PRO A 86 -20.13 20.53 19.46
C PRO A 86 -20.66 19.10 19.23
N LEU A 87 -21.38 18.56 20.21
CA LEU A 87 -21.93 17.19 20.13
C LEU A 87 -23.05 17.05 19.10
N ASP A 88 -23.57 18.17 18.57
CA ASP A 88 -24.61 18.21 17.54
C ASP A 88 -24.08 18.69 16.18
N SER A 89 -22.75 18.76 16.00
CA SER A 89 -22.10 19.25 14.77
C SER A 89 -22.61 18.58 13.49
N LEU A 90 -23.00 17.31 13.59
CA LEU A 90 -23.41 16.46 12.47
C LEU A 90 -24.89 16.03 12.57
N LYS A 91 -25.73 16.76 13.30
CA LYS A 91 -27.17 16.42 13.46
C LYS A 91 -27.97 16.31 12.15
N GLY A 92 -27.50 16.97 11.09
CA GLY A 92 -28.11 16.91 9.75
C GLY A 92 -27.60 15.75 8.88
N LEU A 93 -26.55 15.05 9.31
CA LEU A 93 -25.87 14.03 8.52
C LEU A 93 -26.46 12.65 8.78
N ARG A 94 -27.01 12.03 7.73
CA ARG A 94 -27.23 10.58 7.68
C ARG A 94 -25.97 9.91 7.13
N PHE A 95 -25.53 8.83 7.75
CA PHE A 95 -24.31 8.17 7.30
C PHE A 95 -24.36 6.65 7.37
N ALA A 96 -23.50 6.00 6.59
CA ALA A 96 -23.21 4.58 6.71
C ALA A 96 -21.70 4.37 6.76
N VAL A 97 -21.22 3.36 7.50
CA VAL A 97 -19.80 3.02 7.57
C VAL A 97 -19.60 1.54 7.26
N LEU A 98 -18.75 1.27 6.28
CA LEU A 98 -18.26 -0.06 5.97
C LEU A 98 -16.76 -0.12 6.30
N GLY A 99 -16.39 -1.02 7.18
CA GLY A 99 -15.02 -1.35 7.52
C GLY A 99 -14.47 -2.49 6.69
N LEU A 100 -13.22 -2.37 6.27
CA LEU A 100 -12.42 -3.49 5.76
C LEU A 100 -11.31 -3.80 6.77
N GLY A 101 -11.25 -5.04 7.24
CA GLY A 101 -10.27 -5.49 8.21
C GLY A 101 -9.95 -6.97 8.05
N ASP A 102 -9.10 -7.45 8.94
CA ASP A 102 -8.62 -8.84 8.96
C ASP A 102 -8.75 -9.34 10.42
N SER A 103 -9.53 -10.40 10.61
CA SER A 103 -9.82 -10.95 11.95
C SER A 103 -8.65 -11.67 12.61
N SER A 104 -7.55 -11.93 11.89
CA SER A 104 -6.28 -12.40 12.48
C SER A 104 -5.61 -11.32 13.35
N TYR A 105 -5.96 -10.04 13.17
CA TYR A 105 -5.47 -8.94 13.98
C TYR A 105 -6.38 -8.67 15.18
N THR A 106 -5.79 -8.46 16.35
CA THR A 106 -6.52 -8.18 17.60
C THR A 106 -7.46 -6.96 17.48
N LYS A 107 -7.05 -5.93 16.74
CA LYS A 107 -7.83 -4.72 16.47
C LYS A 107 -8.59 -4.80 15.15
N PHE A 108 -9.37 -5.87 14.98
CA PHE A 108 -10.23 -6.10 13.82
C PHE A 108 -11.18 -4.93 13.54
N ASN A 109 -11.11 -4.35 12.34
CA ASN A 109 -11.94 -3.24 11.84
C ASN A 109 -11.95 -1.99 12.74
N TYR A 110 -10.89 -1.78 13.52
CA TYR A 110 -10.89 -0.79 14.60
C TYR A 110 -11.01 0.66 14.12
N ALA A 111 -10.43 1.00 12.97
CA ALA A 111 -10.55 2.34 12.39
C ALA A 111 -12.01 2.69 12.04
N ALA A 112 -12.70 1.78 11.36
CA ALA A 112 -14.10 1.96 10.97
C ALA A 112 -15.04 1.99 12.19
N LYS A 113 -14.82 1.11 13.18
CA LYS A 113 -15.55 1.11 14.46
C LYS A 113 -15.41 2.44 15.21
N LYS A 114 -14.19 2.99 15.24
CA LYS A 114 -13.93 4.30 15.84
C LYS A 114 -14.62 5.43 15.08
N LEU A 115 -14.52 5.44 13.75
CA LEU A 115 -15.19 6.42 12.90
C LEU A 115 -16.70 6.41 13.12
N TYR A 116 -17.33 5.25 13.07
CA TYR A 116 -18.76 5.07 13.30
C TYR A 116 -19.21 5.65 14.65
N ARG A 117 -18.53 5.26 15.74
CA ARG A 117 -18.83 5.79 17.09
C ARG A 117 -18.65 7.30 17.18
N ARG A 118 -17.61 7.84 16.53
CA ARG A 118 -17.35 9.28 16.58
C ARG A 118 -18.39 10.08 15.81
N LEU A 119 -18.89 9.58 14.68
CA LEU A 119 -19.97 10.22 13.92
C LEU A 119 -21.28 10.25 14.72
N LEU A 120 -21.62 9.16 15.41
CA LEU A 120 -22.75 9.12 16.34
C LEU A 120 -22.59 10.14 17.49
N GLN A 121 -21.42 10.22 18.10
CA GLN A 121 -21.12 11.17 19.19
C GLN A 121 -21.25 12.64 18.77
N LEU A 122 -21.11 12.94 17.48
CA LEU A 122 -21.25 14.28 16.92
C LEU A 122 -22.69 14.54 16.40
N GLY A 123 -23.63 13.64 16.67
CA GLY A 123 -25.05 13.81 16.35
C GLY A 123 -25.49 13.22 15.02
N GLY A 124 -24.58 12.59 14.26
CA GLY A 124 -24.92 11.93 13.01
C GLY A 124 -25.89 10.76 13.21
N VAL A 125 -26.75 10.52 12.22
CA VAL A 125 -27.72 9.43 12.22
C VAL A 125 -27.21 8.29 11.35
N ALA A 126 -26.88 7.16 11.97
CA ALA A 126 -26.48 5.97 11.22
C ALA A 126 -27.68 5.37 10.46
N LEU A 127 -27.48 5.08 9.18
CA LEU A 127 -28.46 4.38 8.34
C LEU A 127 -28.53 2.89 8.65
N LEU A 128 -27.38 2.31 8.99
CA LEU A 128 -27.17 0.90 9.27
C LEU A 128 -26.16 0.75 10.40
N ASP A 129 -26.09 -0.44 10.97
CA ASP A 129 -24.94 -0.85 11.75
C ASP A 129 -23.67 -0.89 10.88
N VAL A 130 -22.52 -0.67 11.53
CA VAL A 130 -21.22 -0.71 10.86
C VAL A 130 -21.00 -2.07 10.20
N GLY A 131 -20.77 -2.08 8.89
CA GLY A 131 -20.38 -3.30 8.17
C GLY A 131 -18.94 -3.66 8.50
N LEU A 132 -18.66 -4.92 8.83
CA LEU A 132 -17.32 -5.37 9.25
C LEU A 132 -16.82 -6.47 8.29
N ALA A 133 -16.35 -6.07 7.12
CA ALA A 133 -15.81 -7.00 6.14
C ALA A 133 -14.48 -7.59 6.62
N ASP A 134 -14.30 -8.90 6.39
CA ASP A 134 -13.16 -9.68 6.86
C ASP A 134 -12.41 -10.31 5.69
N ASP A 135 -11.12 -10.00 5.60
CA ASP A 135 -10.21 -10.57 4.59
C ASP A 135 -9.94 -12.07 4.82
N GLN A 136 -10.18 -12.58 6.05
CA GLN A 136 -9.99 -14.00 6.40
C GLN A 136 -11.21 -14.89 6.11
N HIS A 137 -12.33 -14.30 5.67
CA HIS A 137 -13.52 -15.08 5.34
C HIS A 137 -13.29 -15.94 4.09
N ASP A 138 -13.89 -17.14 4.00
CA ASP A 138 -13.68 -18.08 2.89
C ASP A 138 -14.02 -17.48 1.51
N LEU A 139 -15.07 -16.67 1.46
CA LEU A 139 -15.50 -15.89 0.29
C LEU A 139 -14.88 -14.48 0.23
N GLY A 140 -13.89 -14.20 1.08
CA GLY A 140 -13.27 -12.90 1.23
C GLY A 140 -14.21 -11.82 1.79
N PRO A 141 -13.82 -10.54 1.68
CA PRO A 141 -14.58 -9.44 2.25
C PRO A 141 -15.96 -9.25 1.59
N ASP A 142 -16.13 -9.73 0.35
CA ASP A 142 -17.38 -9.62 -0.40
C ASP A 142 -18.57 -10.32 0.27
N ALA A 143 -18.33 -11.33 1.11
CA ALA A 143 -19.37 -12.00 1.90
C ALA A 143 -20.18 -11.04 2.78
N VAL A 144 -19.51 -10.01 3.31
CA VAL A 144 -20.13 -8.95 4.10
C VAL A 144 -20.55 -7.78 3.20
N ILE A 145 -19.70 -7.40 2.24
CA ILE A 145 -19.95 -6.23 1.38
C ILE A 145 -21.24 -6.41 0.57
N ASP A 146 -21.46 -7.58 -0.04
CA ASP A 146 -22.62 -7.82 -0.89
C ASP A 146 -23.93 -7.69 -0.10
N LYS A 147 -24.05 -8.42 1.02
CA LYS A 147 -25.24 -8.37 1.89
C LYS A 147 -25.47 -6.99 2.51
N TRP A 148 -24.40 -6.34 2.94
CA TRP A 148 -24.49 -5.00 3.54
C TRP A 148 -24.89 -3.94 2.50
N SER A 149 -24.39 -4.06 1.26
CA SER A 149 -24.76 -3.20 0.13
C SER A 149 -26.24 -3.34 -0.22
N GLU A 150 -26.77 -4.57 -0.31
CA GLU A 150 -28.20 -4.81 -0.55
C GLU A 150 -29.08 -4.13 0.50
N GLN A 151 -28.72 -4.27 1.79
CA GLN A 151 -29.45 -3.63 2.87
C GLN A 151 -29.34 -2.10 2.82
N LEU A 152 -28.18 -1.56 2.45
CA LEU A 152 -27.96 -0.13 2.28
C LEU A 152 -28.86 0.45 1.19
N TRP A 153 -28.87 -0.14 0.01
CA TRP A 153 -29.65 0.37 -1.11
C TRP A 153 -31.15 0.23 -0.87
N LYS A 154 -31.59 -0.84 -0.19
CA LYS A 154 -32.98 -0.98 0.28
C LYS A 154 -33.37 0.18 1.21
N THR A 155 -32.55 0.43 2.24
CA THR A 155 -32.79 1.50 3.22
C THR A 155 -32.79 2.88 2.57
N LEU A 156 -31.87 3.13 1.63
CA LEU A 156 -31.84 4.38 0.87
C LEU A 156 -33.05 4.53 -0.06
N GLY A 157 -33.57 3.44 -0.62
CA GLY A 157 -34.80 3.44 -1.40
C GLY A 157 -36.04 3.79 -0.57
N GLU A 158 -36.08 3.39 0.69
CA GLU A 158 -37.17 3.74 1.62
C GLU A 158 -37.10 5.21 2.07
N ILE A 159 -35.89 5.73 2.31
CA ILE A 159 -35.69 7.13 2.76
C ILE A 159 -35.78 8.11 1.59
N PHE A 160 -35.29 7.71 0.40
CA PHE A 160 -35.26 8.49 -0.83
C PHE A 160 -35.95 7.70 -1.95
N PRO A 161 -37.30 7.57 -1.91
CA PRO A 161 -38.04 6.85 -2.94
C PRO A 161 -37.86 7.47 -4.32
N LEU A 162 -37.91 6.65 -5.36
CA LEU A 162 -37.91 7.13 -6.74
C LEU A 162 -39.29 7.72 -7.08
N PRO A 163 -39.36 8.72 -7.99
CA PRO A 163 -40.64 9.24 -8.48
C PRO A 163 -41.50 8.12 -9.08
N ASN A 164 -42.83 8.26 -8.97
CA ASN A 164 -43.77 7.26 -9.48
C ASN A 164 -43.49 6.89 -10.94
N GLY A 165 -43.40 5.58 -11.21
CA GLY A 165 -43.10 5.04 -12.55
C GLY A 165 -41.63 5.04 -12.94
N THR A 166 -40.71 5.45 -12.04
CA THR A 166 -39.26 5.34 -12.26
C THR A 166 -38.71 4.13 -11.51
N GLU A 167 -38.10 3.21 -12.25
CA GLU A 167 -37.40 2.04 -11.68
C GLU A 167 -35.88 2.29 -11.62
N PRO A 168 -35.15 1.63 -10.71
CA PRO A 168 -33.69 1.63 -10.75
C PRO A 168 -33.18 1.12 -12.10
N LEU A 169 -32.03 1.64 -12.56
CA LEU A 169 -31.40 1.13 -13.77
C LEU A 169 -31.09 -0.38 -13.65
N SER A 170 -31.05 -1.09 -14.77
CA SER A 170 -30.68 -2.51 -14.79
C SER A 170 -29.26 -2.73 -14.27
N GLU A 171 -29.03 -3.82 -13.53
CA GLU A 171 -27.69 -4.22 -13.08
C GLU A 171 -26.74 -4.54 -14.25
N ASN A 172 -27.31 -4.93 -15.39
CA ASN A 172 -26.59 -5.28 -16.61
C ASN A 172 -26.31 -4.07 -17.50
N ASN A 173 -26.68 -2.86 -17.09
CA ASN A 173 -26.34 -1.67 -17.85
C ASN A 173 -24.85 -1.35 -17.69
N LEU A 174 -24.17 -1.18 -18.83
CA LEU A 174 -22.84 -0.60 -18.87
C LEU A 174 -22.94 0.89 -18.49
N PHE A 175 -22.41 1.25 -17.31
CA PHE A 175 -22.35 2.65 -16.89
C PHE A 175 -21.34 3.43 -17.73
N SER A 176 -21.64 4.69 -18.01
CA SER A 176 -20.70 5.59 -18.67
C SER A 176 -19.37 5.64 -17.92
N ALA A 177 -18.25 5.54 -18.65
CA ALA A 177 -16.93 5.72 -18.08
C ALA A 177 -16.80 7.05 -17.32
N ARG A 178 -16.03 7.06 -16.23
CA ARG A 178 -15.81 8.22 -15.37
C ARG A 178 -15.26 9.43 -16.13
N TRP A 179 -14.45 9.17 -17.17
CA TRP A 179 -13.82 10.17 -18.01
C TRP A 179 -14.04 9.87 -19.49
N THR A 180 -14.02 10.93 -20.30
CA THR A 180 -14.01 10.85 -21.76
C THR A 180 -12.60 11.08 -22.27
N ILE A 181 -12.18 10.32 -23.29
CA ILE A 181 -10.83 10.40 -23.85
C ILE A 181 -10.90 10.97 -25.26
N LYS A 182 -10.15 12.05 -25.50
CA LYS A 182 -10.00 12.65 -26.83
C LYS A 182 -8.61 12.33 -27.36
N ILE A 183 -8.52 11.81 -28.58
CA ILE A 183 -7.25 11.66 -29.30
C ILE A 183 -6.97 13.01 -29.96
N LEU A 184 -5.85 13.63 -29.59
CA LEU A 184 -5.46 14.95 -30.08
C LEU A 184 -4.71 14.85 -31.40
N ASN A 185 -3.80 13.89 -31.55
CA ASN A 185 -3.04 13.62 -32.77
C ASN A 185 -2.74 12.11 -32.92
N THR A 186 -2.76 11.61 -34.15
CA THR A 186 -2.40 10.23 -34.52
C THR A 186 -1.04 10.13 -35.23
N GLU A 187 -0.46 11.23 -35.68
CA GLU A 187 0.70 11.29 -36.59
C GLU A 187 1.91 12.04 -35.99
N SER A 188 2.33 11.73 -34.76
CA SER A 188 3.68 12.13 -34.34
C SER A 188 4.68 11.06 -34.76
N GLU A 189 5.38 11.29 -35.87
CA GLU A 189 6.69 10.69 -36.16
C GLU A 189 7.50 10.66 -34.86
N ASN A 190 8.03 9.48 -34.48
CA ASN A 190 9.14 9.15 -33.56
C ASN A 190 9.74 10.23 -32.63
N ASN A 191 8.93 11.16 -32.15
CA ASN A 191 9.25 12.12 -31.12
C ASN A 191 8.87 11.40 -29.84
N ASP A 192 9.71 10.44 -29.46
CA ASP A 192 9.88 10.06 -28.07
C ASP A 192 10.27 11.34 -27.33
N ILE A 193 9.26 12.16 -26.98
CA ILE A 193 9.35 12.96 -25.77
C ILE A 193 9.37 11.88 -24.69
N GLU A 194 10.56 11.33 -24.42
CA GLU A 194 10.84 10.49 -23.28
C GLU A 194 10.53 11.34 -22.05
N VAL A 195 9.26 11.32 -21.66
CA VAL A 195 8.82 11.90 -20.41
C VAL A 195 9.51 11.07 -19.33
N SER A 196 10.58 11.64 -18.76
CA SER A 196 11.46 10.99 -17.78
C SER A 196 10.66 10.41 -16.61
N ASP A 197 9.61 11.11 -16.17
CA ASP A 197 8.48 10.57 -15.40
C ASP A 197 7.28 11.54 -15.48
N ILE A 198 6.07 11.05 -15.80
CA ILE A 198 4.87 11.87 -16.04
C ILE A 198 4.43 12.69 -14.82
N ILE A 199 4.76 12.23 -13.62
CA ILE A 199 4.44 12.88 -12.34
C ILE A 199 5.57 13.80 -11.89
N TRP A 200 6.83 13.45 -12.17
CA TRP A 200 7.95 14.33 -11.87
C TRP A 200 7.90 15.63 -12.69
N ILE A 201 7.59 15.56 -13.99
CA ILE A 201 7.48 16.76 -14.82
C ILE A 201 6.39 17.71 -14.28
N GLN A 202 5.28 17.17 -13.76
CA GLN A 202 4.20 17.97 -13.19
C GLN A 202 4.66 18.81 -11.99
N ASN A 203 5.47 18.23 -11.10
CA ASN A 203 6.06 18.94 -9.96
C ASN A 203 7.10 19.99 -10.38
N CYS A 204 7.74 19.82 -11.55
CA CYS A 204 8.69 20.79 -12.08
C CYS A 204 8.03 21.94 -12.87
N GLU A 205 6.94 21.68 -13.61
CA GLU A 205 6.22 22.68 -14.41
C GLU A 205 5.39 23.64 -13.55
N LYS A 206 4.90 23.19 -12.39
CA LYS A 206 4.22 24.05 -11.43
C LYS A 206 5.22 24.59 -10.40
N HIS A 207 5.78 25.76 -10.64
CA HIS A 207 6.43 26.57 -9.58
C HIS A 207 5.45 27.03 -8.46
N THR A 208 4.25 26.45 -8.36
CA THR A 208 3.18 26.85 -7.44
C THR A 208 2.13 25.74 -7.27
N VAL A 209 2.52 24.64 -6.62
CA VAL A 209 1.72 23.95 -5.59
C VAL A 209 2.75 23.48 -4.57
N SER A 210 2.46 23.63 -3.28
CA SER A 210 3.35 23.39 -2.15
C SER A 210 4.40 22.29 -2.39
N LEU A 211 5.66 22.58 -2.06
CA LEU A 211 6.64 21.56 -1.67
C LEU A 211 5.96 20.55 -0.73
N GLU A 212 5.35 19.48 -1.26
CA GLU A 212 5.20 18.25 -0.51
C GLU A 212 6.58 17.59 -0.53
N GLU A 213 7.42 18.22 0.30
CA GLU A 213 8.56 17.73 1.06
C GLU A 213 9.28 16.53 0.45
N ASN A 214 10.43 16.83 -0.18
CA ASN A 214 11.53 15.87 -0.38
C ASN A 214 11.33 14.81 -1.48
N THR A 215 11.05 15.26 -2.71
CA THR A 215 10.89 14.44 -3.93
C THR A 215 11.98 14.74 -4.96
N CYS A 216 12.57 13.73 -5.62
CA CYS A 216 13.48 13.93 -6.76
C CYS A 216 13.64 12.68 -7.65
N LEU A 217 14.34 12.81 -8.77
CA LEU A 217 14.92 11.69 -9.50
C LEU A 217 16.29 11.37 -8.90
N LEU A 218 16.49 10.13 -8.44
CA LEU A 218 17.78 9.64 -7.98
C LEU A 218 18.45 8.79 -9.06
N THR A 219 19.74 9.02 -9.28
CA THR A 219 20.53 8.25 -10.25
C THR A 219 21.21 7.06 -9.57
N VAL A 220 21.09 5.86 -10.14
CA VAL A 220 21.75 4.65 -9.62
C VAL A 220 23.26 4.78 -9.80
N LYS A 221 24.00 4.68 -8.69
CA LYS A 221 25.47 4.54 -8.68
C LYS A 221 25.88 3.08 -8.77
N LYS A 222 25.25 2.20 -7.98
CA LYS A 222 25.54 0.76 -7.94
C LYS A 222 24.29 -0.04 -7.64
N ASN A 223 24.22 -1.27 -8.17
CA ASN A 223 23.15 -2.23 -7.93
C ASN A 223 23.74 -3.62 -7.68
N ILE A 224 24.03 -3.92 -6.41
CA ILE A 224 24.89 -5.07 -6.04
C ILE A 224 24.05 -6.17 -5.42
N ARG A 225 24.20 -7.41 -5.89
CA ARG A 225 23.62 -8.59 -5.22
C ARG A 225 24.39 -8.87 -3.93
N THR A 226 23.67 -8.94 -2.81
CA THR A 226 24.22 -9.17 -1.46
C THR A 226 24.16 -10.61 -1.00
N THR A 227 23.42 -11.46 -1.70
CA THR A 227 23.33 -12.90 -1.46
C THR A 227 24.29 -13.64 -2.38
N ALA A 228 24.74 -14.84 -1.98
CA ALA A 228 25.44 -15.75 -2.88
C ALA A 228 24.61 -16.06 -4.14
N GLU A 229 25.27 -16.31 -5.27
CA GLU A 229 24.59 -16.60 -6.54
C GLU A 229 23.68 -17.84 -6.45
N SER A 230 24.13 -18.84 -5.69
CA SER A 230 23.41 -20.09 -5.39
C SER A 230 22.23 -19.91 -4.44
N HIS A 231 22.12 -18.77 -3.75
CA HIS A 231 21.00 -18.51 -2.85
C HIS A 231 19.72 -18.25 -3.65
N PHE A 232 18.60 -18.85 -3.22
CA PHE A 232 17.34 -18.83 -3.97
C PHE A 232 16.71 -17.43 -4.10
N GLN A 233 16.89 -16.58 -3.09
CA GLN A 233 16.38 -15.21 -3.07
C GLN A 233 17.49 -14.25 -3.52
N ASP A 234 17.15 -13.34 -4.43
CA ASP A 234 18.03 -12.25 -4.82
C ASP A 234 17.74 -11.05 -3.92
N VAL A 235 18.76 -10.52 -3.24
CA VAL A 235 18.66 -9.29 -2.44
C VAL A 235 19.70 -8.30 -2.93
N ARG A 236 19.26 -7.11 -3.31
CA ARG A 236 20.09 -6.05 -3.90
C ARG A 236 20.35 -4.92 -2.91
N LEU A 237 21.60 -4.49 -2.80
CA LEU A 237 21.99 -3.22 -2.21
C LEU A 237 22.12 -2.20 -3.34
N LEU A 238 21.10 -1.34 -3.46
CA LEU A 238 21.11 -0.23 -4.41
C LEU A 238 21.73 0.99 -3.74
N GLN A 239 22.61 1.67 -4.47
CA GLN A 239 23.23 2.92 -4.05
C GLN A 239 22.85 3.99 -5.07
N PHE A 240 22.32 5.11 -4.60
CA PHE A 240 21.89 6.23 -5.41
C PHE A 240 22.72 7.48 -5.12
N SER A 241 22.96 8.30 -6.16
CA SER A 241 23.48 9.66 -6.01
C SER A 241 22.36 10.55 -5.49
N ASN A 242 22.57 11.14 -4.31
CA ASN A 242 21.60 11.99 -3.64
C ASN A 242 22.18 13.40 -3.39
N SER A 243 21.78 14.39 -4.20
CA SER A 243 22.15 15.79 -3.98
C SER A 243 21.02 16.66 -3.43
N LYS A 244 19.81 16.10 -3.29
CA LYS A 244 18.59 16.88 -3.05
C LYS A 244 17.75 16.41 -1.87
N LEU A 245 17.81 15.12 -1.52
CA LEU A 245 16.96 14.55 -0.49
C LEU A 245 17.55 14.72 0.91
N ILE A 246 16.74 15.23 1.81
CA ILE A 246 17.06 15.39 3.24
C ILE A 246 16.40 14.28 4.04
N TYR A 247 17.18 13.39 4.64
CA TYR A 247 16.62 12.26 5.40
C TYR A 247 17.43 12.01 6.66
N GLU A 248 16.85 11.29 7.60
CA GLU A 248 17.48 10.84 8.83
C GLU A 248 17.38 9.31 8.97
N PRO A 249 18.20 8.67 9.80
CA PRO A 249 18.03 7.27 10.09
C PRO A 249 16.62 6.91 10.55
N GLY A 250 16.07 5.85 9.97
CA GLY A 250 14.70 5.41 10.20
C GLY A 250 13.69 5.97 9.21
N ASP A 251 14.05 6.97 8.38
CA ASP A 251 13.20 7.46 7.31
C ASP A 251 13.03 6.43 6.18
N VAL A 252 11.96 6.61 5.40
CA VAL A 252 11.51 5.66 4.39
C VAL A 252 11.52 6.32 3.03
N LEU A 253 12.13 5.66 2.04
CA LEU A 253 12.09 6.07 0.65
C LEU A 253 10.92 5.40 -0.06
N TYR A 254 10.04 6.22 -0.63
CA TYR A 254 9.03 5.76 -1.56
C TYR A 254 9.59 5.80 -2.97
N VAL A 255 9.45 4.69 -3.66
CA VAL A 255 9.93 4.49 -5.02
C VAL A 255 8.74 4.26 -5.93
N ARG A 256 8.67 5.03 -7.03
CA ARG A 256 7.65 4.85 -8.07
C ARG A 256 8.24 4.01 -9.21
N PRO A 257 7.75 2.78 -9.44
CA PRO A 257 8.22 1.97 -10.54
C PRO A 257 7.48 2.25 -11.85
N GLN A 258 7.97 1.65 -12.94
CA GLN A 258 7.30 1.60 -14.24
C GLN A 258 7.27 0.16 -14.76
N ASN A 259 6.35 -0.12 -15.69
CA ASN A 259 6.28 -1.40 -16.38
C ASN A 259 7.51 -1.60 -17.28
N SER A 260 7.90 -2.86 -17.51
CA SER A 260 8.96 -3.18 -18.47
C SER A 260 8.49 -2.97 -19.89
N GLU A 261 9.43 -2.71 -20.81
CA GLU A 261 9.13 -2.59 -22.25
C GLU A 261 8.41 -3.84 -22.78
N SER A 262 8.79 -5.03 -22.30
CA SER A 262 8.12 -6.29 -22.67
C SER A 262 6.63 -6.31 -22.29
N SER A 263 6.27 -5.80 -21.10
CA SER A 263 4.87 -5.72 -20.67
C SER A 263 4.10 -4.64 -21.44
N VAL A 264 4.76 -3.53 -21.77
CA VAL A 264 4.16 -2.47 -22.60
C VAL A 264 3.86 -2.98 -24.01
N THR A 265 4.82 -3.66 -24.65
CA THR A 265 4.62 -4.27 -25.97
C THR A 265 3.49 -5.31 -25.93
N MET A 266 3.54 -6.24 -24.97
CA MET A 266 2.49 -7.26 -24.80
C MET A 266 1.10 -6.65 -24.61
N PHE A 267 0.98 -5.55 -23.84
CA PHE A 267 -0.28 -4.85 -23.69
C PHE A 267 -0.83 -4.40 -25.04
N PHE A 268 -0.01 -3.68 -25.83
CA PHE A 268 -0.43 -3.17 -27.13
C PHE A 268 -0.73 -4.29 -28.11
N ASP A 269 0.04 -5.38 -28.10
CA ASP A 269 -0.22 -6.54 -28.95
C ASP A 269 -1.61 -7.11 -28.69
N ILE A 270 -1.97 -7.34 -27.42
CA ILE A 270 -3.27 -7.91 -27.02
C ILE A 270 -4.44 -6.99 -27.41
N VAL A 271 -4.37 -5.71 -27.05
CA VAL A 271 -5.50 -4.78 -27.29
C VAL A 271 -5.61 -4.34 -28.75
N SER A 272 -4.56 -4.54 -29.56
CA SER A 272 -4.50 -4.15 -30.97
C SER A 272 -4.83 -5.27 -31.94
N GLU A 273 -5.21 -6.46 -31.47
CA GLU A 273 -5.63 -7.58 -32.33
C GLU A 273 -6.90 -7.24 -33.15
N ASN A 274 -7.68 -6.22 -32.76
CA ASN A 274 -8.82 -5.74 -33.54
C ASN A 274 -8.40 -4.78 -34.67
N PRO A 275 -8.67 -5.12 -35.95
CA PRO A 275 -8.37 -4.24 -37.07
C PRO A 275 -9.14 -2.91 -37.05
N LYS A 276 -10.28 -2.82 -36.36
CA LYS A 276 -11.16 -1.62 -36.36
C LYS A 276 -10.80 -0.58 -35.30
N ALA A 277 -9.96 -0.91 -34.32
CA ALA A 277 -9.70 -0.09 -33.13
C ALA A 277 -8.23 -0.11 -32.68
N LYS A 278 -7.29 -0.26 -33.64
CA LYS A 278 -5.86 -0.35 -33.34
C LYS A 278 -5.39 0.87 -32.53
N LEU A 279 -5.03 0.66 -31.27
CA LEU A 279 -4.49 1.71 -30.41
C LEU A 279 -3.06 1.99 -30.84
N ASN A 280 -2.78 3.21 -31.29
CA ASN A 280 -1.42 3.64 -31.56
C ASN A 280 -0.73 4.04 -30.24
N PRO A 281 0.39 3.42 -29.84
CA PRO A 281 1.13 3.78 -28.62
C PRO A 281 1.51 5.27 -28.55
N TYR A 282 1.70 5.90 -29.70
CA TYR A 282 2.12 7.30 -29.82
C TYR A 282 0.94 8.28 -29.93
N SER A 283 -0.31 7.79 -29.92
CA SER A 283 -1.48 8.68 -29.88
C SER A 283 -1.43 9.53 -28.62
N LEU A 284 -1.46 10.85 -28.83
CA LEU A 284 -1.57 11.83 -27.76
C LEU A 284 -3.03 11.92 -27.33
N ILE A 285 -3.30 11.68 -26.06
CA ILE A 285 -4.65 11.71 -25.48
C ILE A 285 -4.82 12.86 -24.50
N SER A 286 -6.04 13.35 -24.40
CA SER A 286 -6.52 14.24 -23.35
C SER A 286 -7.66 13.56 -22.59
N VAL A 287 -7.54 13.54 -21.25
CA VAL A 287 -8.56 12.99 -20.35
C VAL A 287 -9.47 14.12 -19.90
N CYS A 288 -10.76 14.02 -20.18
CA CYS A 288 -11.77 15.02 -19.86
C CYS A 288 -12.76 14.48 -18.82
N GLU A 289 -13.15 15.33 -17.88
CA GLU A 289 -14.22 15.03 -16.93
C GLU A 289 -15.55 14.81 -17.66
N THR A 290 -16.22 13.70 -17.37
CA THR A 290 -17.60 13.46 -17.85
C THR A 290 -18.63 14.13 -16.93
N SER A 291 -18.29 14.29 -15.64
CA SER A 291 -19.12 14.94 -14.64
C SER A 291 -18.28 15.43 -13.46
N SER A 292 -18.85 16.29 -12.61
CA SER A 292 -18.23 16.74 -11.35
C SER A 292 -18.05 15.65 -10.30
N ASP A 293 -18.61 14.45 -10.51
CA ASP A 293 -18.60 13.36 -9.54
C ASP A 293 -17.28 12.57 -9.55
N ALA A 294 -16.51 12.66 -10.63
CA ALA A 294 -15.25 11.95 -10.77
C ALA A 294 -14.19 12.89 -11.38
N PRO A 295 -13.59 13.78 -10.56
CA PRO A 295 -12.59 14.72 -11.06
C PRO A 295 -11.40 13.98 -11.69
N VAL A 296 -10.81 14.57 -12.73
CA VAL A 296 -9.62 14.01 -13.39
C VAL A 296 -8.40 14.25 -12.49
N PRO A 297 -7.64 13.20 -12.11
CA PRO A 297 -6.42 13.33 -11.34
C PRO A 297 -5.45 14.28 -12.03
N GLU A 298 -4.75 15.07 -11.23
CA GLU A 298 -3.90 16.15 -11.72
C GLU A 298 -2.87 15.68 -12.78
N VAL A 299 -2.30 14.48 -12.60
CA VAL A 299 -1.38 13.83 -13.56
C VAL A 299 -2.00 13.59 -14.94
N LEU A 300 -3.32 13.36 -15.01
CA LEU A 300 -4.05 13.08 -16.25
C LEU A 300 -4.64 14.34 -16.90
N GLN A 301 -4.56 15.51 -16.25
CA GLN A 301 -5.06 16.77 -16.82
C GLN A 301 -4.19 17.26 -17.99
N ARG A 302 -2.96 16.76 -18.11
CA ARG A 302 -2.08 17.03 -19.23
C ARG A 302 -2.28 16.03 -20.36
N SER A 303 -1.87 16.40 -21.56
CA SER A 303 -1.82 15.47 -22.68
C SER A 303 -0.69 14.45 -22.50
N LEU A 304 -1.01 13.17 -22.63
CA LEU A 304 -0.07 12.04 -22.47
C LEU A 304 -0.17 11.11 -23.68
N THR A 305 0.93 10.45 -24.04
CA THR A 305 0.86 9.35 -25.01
C THR A 305 0.25 8.11 -24.35
N LEU A 306 -0.42 7.27 -25.13
CA LEU A 306 -0.92 5.99 -24.62
C LEU A 306 0.22 5.12 -24.06
N LYS A 307 1.38 5.11 -24.72
CA LYS A 307 2.59 4.42 -24.24
C LYS A 307 3.01 4.92 -22.86
N ALA A 308 2.95 6.23 -22.59
CA ALA A 308 3.27 6.78 -21.27
C ALA A 308 2.25 6.33 -20.21
N CYS A 309 0.96 6.30 -20.52
CA CYS A 309 -0.06 5.75 -19.62
C CYS A 309 0.20 4.28 -19.29
N VAL A 310 0.46 3.45 -20.30
CA VAL A 310 0.74 2.02 -20.12
C VAL A 310 2.04 1.79 -19.36
N LYS A 311 3.10 2.56 -19.64
CA LYS A 311 4.40 2.38 -19.00
C LYS A 311 4.45 2.89 -17.55
N GLN A 312 3.88 4.08 -17.30
CA GLN A 312 4.12 4.82 -16.06
C GLN A 312 2.86 5.06 -15.22
N TYR A 313 1.66 4.97 -15.79
CA TYR A 313 0.42 5.21 -15.06
C TYR A 313 -0.25 3.90 -14.65
N TRP A 314 -0.49 2.95 -15.55
CA TRP A 314 -1.30 1.76 -15.26
C TRP A 314 -0.50 0.58 -14.67
N ASP A 315 -0.98 -0.04 -13.59
CA ASP A 315 -0.38 -1.25 -13.00
C ASP A 315 -0.87 -2.51 -13.74
N LEU A 316 -0.04 -2.99 -14.67
CA LEU A 316 -0.35 -4.17 -15.49
C LEU A 316 -0.19 -5.50 -14.73
N ASN A 317 0.47 -5.47 -13.57
CA ASN A 317 0.75 -6.65 -12.74
C ASN A 317 -0.29 -6.86 -11.63
N MET A 318 -1.26 -5.95 -11.51
CA MET A 318 -2.35 -6.08 -10.54
C MET A 318 -3.21 -7.31 -10.86
N VAL A 319 -3.70 -7.96 -9.81
CA VAL A 319 -4.73 -9.01 -9.93
C VAL A 319 -6.07 -8.33 -10.18
N PRO A 320 -6.76 -8.58 -11.30
CA PRO A 320 -8.05 -7.98 -11.59
C PRO A 320 -9.10 -8.35 -10.55
N HIS A 321 -9.95 -7.37 -10.23
CA HIS A 321 -11.09 -7.56 -9.33
C HIS A 321 -12.36 -7.89 -10.11
N ARG A 322 -13.42 -8.32 -9.40
CA ARG A 322 -14.72 -8.74 -9.99
C ARG A 322 -15.29 -7.73 -11.01
N TYR A 323 -15.16 -6.43 -10.76
CA TYR A 323 -15.64 -5.39 -11.69
C TYR A 323 -14.93 -5.39 -13.05
N PHE A 324 -13.65 -5.79 -13.10
CA PHE A 324 -12.90 -5.92 -14.34
C PHE A 324 -13.55 -6.95 -15.27
N PHE A 325 -13.92 -8.11 -14.74
CA PHE A 325 -14.60 -9.18 -15.49
C PHE A 325 -15.99 -8.74 -15.95
N LYS A 326 -16.71 -7.98 -15.11
CA LYS A 326 -18.01 -7.37 -15.49
C LYS A 326 -17.88 -6.43 -16.68
N LEU A 327 -16.81 -5.62 -16.74
CA LEU A 327 -16.59 -4.76 -17.90
C LEU A 327 -16.25 -5.57 -19.15
N LEU A 328 -15.38 -6.59 -19.03
CA LEU A 328 -15.03 -7.43 -20.18
C LEU A 328 -16.24 -8.16 -20.77
N SER A 329 -17.22 -8.59 -19.96
CA SER A 329 -18.41 -9.26 -20.47
C SER A 329 -19.26 -8.36 -21.40
N HIS A 330 -19.15 -7.04 -21.25
CA HIS A 330 -19.79 -6.06 -22.14
C HIS A 330 -19.02 -5.82 -23.45
N PHE A 331 -17.75 -6.21 -23.52
CA PHE A 331 -16.89 -5.92 -24.66
C PHE A 331 -16.66 -7.13 -25.55
N THR A 332 -16.95 -8.35 -25.09
CA THR A 332 -16.81 -9.53 -25.96
C THR A 332 -18.02 -9.74 -26.86
N THR A 333 -17.76 -10.16 -28.10
CA THR A 333 -18.78 -10.68 -29.04
C THR A 333 -18.80 -12.20 -29.09
N ASN A 334 -17.91 -12.86 -28.34
CA ASN A 334 -17.80 -14.31 -28.28
C ASN A 334 -18.67 -14.84 -27.14
N GLU A 335 -19.62 -15.73 -27.45
CA GLU A 335 -20.56 -16.26 -26.47
C GLU A 335 -19.88 -17.07 -25.34
N LEU A 336 -18.80 -17.82 -25.63
CA LEU A 336 -18.09 -18.60 -24.61
C LEU A 336 -17.32 -17.69 -23.64
N GLU A 337 -16.66 -16.65 -24.16
CA GLU A 337 -16.05 -15.63 -23.30
C GLU A 337 -17.11 -14.94 -22.45
N LYS A 338 -18.24 -14.57 -23.06
CA LYS A 338 -19.32 -13.87 -22.36
C LYS A 338 -19.88 -14.71 -21.20
N GLU A 339 -20.23 -15.96 -21.46
CA GLU A 339 -20.74 -16.90 -20.46
C GLU A 339 -19.76 -17.04 -19.30
N LYS A 340 -18.46 -17.22 -19.59
CA LYS A 340 -17.44 -17.37 -18.56
C LYS A 340 -17.22 -16.09 -17.75
N LEU A 341 -17.23 -14.93 -18.40
CA LEU A 341 -17.09 -13.63 -17.73
C LEU A 341 -18.32 -13.31 -16.86
N GLU A 342 -19.53 -13.64 -17.32
CA GLU A 342 -20.77 -13.51 -16.54
C GLU A 342 -20.79 -14.48 -15.35
N GLU A 343 -20.30 -15.71 -15.51
CA GLU A 343 -20.11 -16.68 -14.42
C GLU A 343 -19.17 -16.12 -13.34
N PHE A 344 -18.00 -15.58 -13.71
CA PHE A 344 -17.08 -14.98 -12.73
C PHE A 344 -17.68 -13.82 -11.94
N VAL A 345 -18.68 -13.14 -12.51
CA VAL A 345 -19.34 -12.00 -11.87
C VAL A 345 -20.54 -12.46 -11.03
N SER A 346 -21.06 -13.68 -11.20
CA SER A 346 -22.19 -14.18 -10.40
C SER A 346 -21.80 -14.48 -8.95
N VAL A 347 -22.80 -14.72 -8.10
CA VAL A 347 -22.57 -15.14 -6.71
C VAL A 347 -22.04 -16.57 -6.68
N GLU A 348 -22.57 -17.43 -7.54
CA GLU A 348 -22.21 -18.84 -7.65
C GLU A 348 -20.79 -19.03 -8.21
N GLY A 349 -20.34 -18.15 -9.10
CA GLY A 349 -19.02 -18.24 -9.74
C GLY A 349 -17.88 -17.58 -8.98
N GLN A 350 -18.10 -17.09 -7.74
CA GLN A 350 -17.02 -16.52 -6.92
C GLN A 350 -15.86 -17.50 -6.68
N GLN A 351 -16.18 -18.78 -6.46
CA GLN A 351 -15.17 -19.82 -6.26
C GLN A 351 -14.36 -20.08 -7.54
N GLU A 352 -15.01 -20.01 -8.70
CA GLU A 352 -14.37 -20.15 -10.00
C GLU A 352 -13.47 -18.96 -10.31
N LEU A 353 -13.94 -17.73 -10.06
CA LEU A 353 -13.12 -16.53 -10.16
C LEU A 353 -11.92 -16.60 -9.21
N PHE A 354 -12.09 -17.07 -7.98
CA PHE A 354 -10.99 -17.23 -7.05
C PHE A 354 -9.95 -18.25 -7.55
N ASN A 355 -10.38 -19.39 -8.06
CA ASN A 355 -9.49 -20.44 -8.58
C ASN A 355 -8.77 -19.99 -9.87
N TYR A 356 -9.47 -19.27 -10.74
CA TYR A 356 -8.93 -18.73 -11.97
C TYR A 356 -8.01 -17.53 -11.70
N CYS A 357 -8.47 -16.47 -11.03
CA CYS A 357 -7.73 -15.22 -10.92
C CYS A 357 -6.90 -15.14 -9.64
N ASN A 358 -7.57 -15.16 -8.47
CA ASN A 358 -6.96 -14.77 -7.19
C ASN A 358 -5.90 -15.76 -6.70
N ARG A 359 -6.21 -17.06 -6.73
CA ARG A 359 -5.35 -18.15 -6.23
C ARG A 359 -4.02 -18.25 -6.98
N PRO A 360 -3.97 -18.22 -8.32
CA PRO A 360 -2.70 -18.17 -9.06
C PRO A 360 -2.16 -16.75 -9.22
N ARG A 361 -2.86 -15.73 -8.69
CA ARG A 361 -2.55 -14.30 -8.84
C ARG A 361 -2.35 -13.93 -10.30
N ARG A 362 -3.35 -14.22 -11.14
CA ARG A 362 -3.35 -13.90 -12.57
C ARG A 362 -3.35 -12.39 -12.75
N THR A 363 -2.48 -11.87 -13.61
CA THR A 363 -2.34 -10.43 -13.83
C THR A 363 -3.36 -9.93 -14.86
N ILE A 364 -3.55 -8.61 -14.93
CA ILE A 364 -4.37 -7.97 -15.97
C ILE A 364 -3.96 -8.44 -17.38
N LEU A 365 -2.65 -8.44 -17.68
CA LEU A 365 -2.18 -8.84 -19.02
C LEU A 365 -2.54 -10.29 -19.36
N GLU A 366 -2.44 -11.19 -18.39
CA GLU A 366 -2.81 -12.59 -18.60
C GLU A 366 -4.32 -12.75 -18.79
N VAL A 367 -5.14 -12.01 -18.04
CA VAL A 367 -6.60 -12.05 -18.25
C VAL A 367 -6.98 -11.47 -19.61
N LEU A 368 -6.39 -10.35 -20.02
CA LEU A 368 -6.64 -9.80 -21.36
C LEU A 368 -6.22 -10.77 -22.48
N ALA A 369 -5.12 -11.51 -22.29
CA ALA A 369 -4.68 -12.55 -23.23
C ALA A 369 -5.61 -13.78 -23.23
N ASP A 370 -6.17 -14.16 -22.07
CA ASP A 370 -7.11 -15.28 -21.94
C ASP A 370 -8.51 -14.96 -22.53
N PHE A 371 -8.86 -13.67 -22.65
CA PHE A 371 -10.13 -13.17 -23.22
C PHE A 371 -9.88 -12.23 -24.42
N PRO A 372 -9.30 -12.73 -25.52
CA PRO A 372 -8.86 -11.89 -26.63
C PRO A 372 -10.01 -11.15 -27.33
N ASN A 373 -11.22 -11.74 -27.47
CA ASN A 373 -12.32 -11.05 -28.12
C ASN A 373 -12.84 -9.89 -27.25
N ALA A 374 -12.89 -10.05 -25.93
CA ALA A 374 -13.18 -8.97 -25.01
C ALA A 374 -12.11 -7.87 -25.10
N ALA A 375 -10.83 -8.26 -25.01
CA ALA A 375 -9.70 -7.34 -24.97
C ALA A 375 -9.59 -6.48 -26.23
N ALA A 376 -9.82 -7.09 -27.40
CA ALA A 376 -9.75 -6.44 -28.70
C ALA A 376 -10.90 -5.42 -28.92
N ASN A 377 -11.96 -5.45 -28.13
CA ASN A 377 -13.13 -4.57 -28.26
C ASN A 377 -13.28 -3.56 -27.12
N ILE A 378 -12.28 -3.43 -26.24
CA ILE A 378 -12.31 -2.45 -25.14
C ILE A 378 -12.29 -1.03 -25.69
N PRO A 379 -13.29 -0.19 -25.39
CA PRO A 379 -13.24 1.21 -25.79
C PRO A 379 -12.23 2.00 -24.93
N LEU A 380 -11.55 2.96 -25.56
CA LEU A 380 -10.44 3.70 -24.96
C LEU A 380 -10.76 4.35 -23.60
N ASN A 381 -11.96 4.89 -23.43
CA ASN A 381 -12.39 5.49 -22.17
C ASN A 381 -12.56 4.48 -21.02
N TYR A 382 -12.88 3.23 -21.33
CA TYR A 382 -13.00 2.17 -20.32
C TYR A 382 -11.66 1.58 -19.90
N LEU A 383 -10.55 1.86 -20.60
CA LEU A 383 -9.22 1.48 -20.10
C LEU A 383 -8.92 2.14 -18.75
N PHE A 384 -9.42 3.35 -18.49
CA PHE A 384 -9.28 4.04 -17.19
C PHE A 384 -10.24 3.50 -16.11
N GLU A 385 -11.22 2.69 -16.49
CA GLU A 385 -12.07 1.94 -15.54
C GLU A 385 -11.43 0.58 -15.20
N LEU A 386 -10.83 -0.08 -16.20
CA LEU A 386 -10.20 -1.40 -16.07
C LEU A 386 -8.85 -1.33 -15.36
N LEU A 387 -8.02 -0.34 -15.71
CA LEU A 387 -6.63 -0.25 -15.28
C LEU A 387 -6.46 0.79 -14.18
N ARG A 388 -5.69 0.44 -13.14
CA ARG A 388 -5.45 1.30 -11.98
C ARG A 388 -4.08 1.95 -11.99
N PRO A 389 -3.89 3.07 -11.27
CA PRO A 389 -2.59 3.70 -11.14
C PRO A 389 -1.55 2.79 -10.45
N ILE A 390 -0.32 2.81 -10.93
CA ILE A 390 0.85 2.23 -10.27
C ILE A 390 1.03 2.92 -8.93
N LYS A 391 1.04 2.11 -7.86
CA LYS A 391 1.32 2.60 -6.51
C LYS A 391 2.82 2.70 -6.24
N PRO A 392 3.29 3.70 -5.51
CA PRO A 392 4.67 3.72 -5.03
C PRO A 392 4.88 2.66 -3.96
N ARG A 393 6.11 2.17 -3.83
CA ARG A 393 6.50 1.16 -2.84
C ARG A 393 7.50 1.77 -1.86
N ALA A 394 7.29 1.52 -0.58
CA ALA A 394 8.09 2.06 0.51
C ALA A 394 9.26 1.11 0.87
N PHE A 395 10.44 1.68 1.13
CA PHE A 395 11.63 0.95 1.57
C PHE A 395 12.31 1.73 2.70
N SER A 396 12.65 1.06 3.80
CA SER A 396 13.47 1.68 4.86
C SER A 396 14.85 2.03 4.31
N ILE A 397 15.30 3.26 4.55
CA ILE A 397 16.60 3.73 4.04
C ILE A 397 17.73 3.01 4.78
N ALA A 398 18.71 2.50 4.02
CA ALA A 398 19.77 1.63 4.53
C ALA A 398 21.13 2.32 4.73
N SER A 399 21.21 3.65 4.55
CA SER A 399 22.43 4.46 4.71
C SER A 399 22.21 5.61 5.68
N SER A 400 23.28 6.10 6.31
CA SER A 400 23.27 7.39 7.01
C SER A 400 23.76 8.52 6.09
N PRO A 401 23.11 9.70 6.10
CA PRO A 401 23.60 10.88 5.38
C PRO A 401 24.92 11.41 5.96
N LYS A 402 25.24 11.13 7.22
CA LYS A 402 26.50 11.51 7.88
C LYS A 402 27.66 10.61 7.47
N LYS A 403 27.39 9.32 7.22
CA LYS A 403 28.41 8.38 6.74
C LYS A 403 28.63 8.46 5.23
N HIS A 404 27.54 8.64 4.48
CA HIS A 404 27.52 8.66 3.02
C HIS A 404 26.97 9.99 2.53
N GLU A 405 27.79 11.04 2.61
CA GLU A 405 27.41 12.35 2.09
C GLU A 405 27.17 12.26 0.58
N GLY A 406 26.02 12.75 0.13
CA GLY A 406 25.67 12.72 -1.28
C GLY A 406 25.14 11.37 -1.79
N GLU A 407 24.85 10.39 -0.92
CA GLU A 407 24.32 9.08 -1.32
C GLU A 407 23.11 8.63 -0.49
N LEU A 408 22.32 7.71 -1.06
CA LEU A 408 21.21 7.03 -0.38
C LEU A 408 21.20 5.56 -0.79
N HIS A 409 21.11 4.65 0.18
CA HIS A 409 21.12 3.20 -0.07
C HIS A 409 19.77 2.55 0.25
N LEU A 410 19.40 1.53 -0.51
CA LEU A 410 18.28 0.63 -0.24
C LEU A 410 18.74 -0.82 -0.23
N LEU A 411 18.18 -1.62 0.68
CA LEU A 411 18.34 -3.07 0.70
C LEU A 411 17.03 -3.74 0.29
N VAL A 412 16.99 -4.31 -0.91
CA VAL A 412 15.76 -4.72 -1.59
C VAL A 412 15.77 -6.21 -1.87
N ALA A 413 14.85 -6.95 -1.26
CA ALA A 413 14.58 -8.34 -1.63
C ALA A 413 13.75 -8.39 -2.92
N VAL A 414 14.28 -9.04 -3.96
CA VAL A 414 13.62 -9.17 -5.25
C VAL A 414 12.49 -10.20 -5.14
N VAL A 415 11.25 -9.73 -5.33
CA VAL A 415 10.07 -10.59 -5.26
C VAL A 415 9.94 -11.41 -6.53
N LYS A 416 10.18 -12.71 -6.41
CA LYS A 416 9.98 -13.72 -7.44
C LYS A 416 9.46 -15.01 -6.80
N TYR A 417 8.27 -15.45 -7.16
CA TYR A 417 7.69 -16.70 -6.64
C TYR A 417 6.92 -17.45 -7.73
N LYS A 418 6.75 -18.76 -7.55
CA LYS A 418 5.94 -19.57 -8.46
C LYS A 418 4.55 -19.77 -7.86
N THR A 419 3.52 -19.73 -8.68
CA THR A 419 2.16 -20.12 -8.29
C THR A 419 1.84 -21.49 -8.91
N LYS A 420 0.56 -21.90 -8.91
CA LYS A 420 0.14 -23.09 -9.67
C LYS A 420 0.39 -22.98 -11.18
N LEU A 421 0.64 -21.77 -11.68
CA LEU A 421 1.03 -21.53 -13.05
C LEU A 421 2.55 -21.69 -13.23
N PHE A 422 2.96 -22.09 -14.43
CA PHE A 422 4.37 -22.30 -14.77
C PHE A 422 5.18 -21.00 -14.77
N LEU A 423 4.56 -19.87 -15.14
CA LEU A 423 5.22 -18.56 -15.19
C LEU A 423 5.43 -17.99 -13.77
N PRO A 424 6.66 -17.60 -13.40
CA PRO A 424 6.92 -17.00 -12.09
C PRO A 424 6.26 -15.61 -12.00
N ARG A 425 5.73 -15.30 -10.83
CA ARG A 425 5.23 -13.98 -10.46
C ARG A 425 6.37 -13.07 -10.04
N LEU A 426 6.40 -11.87 -10.61
CA LEU A 426 7.41 -10.86 -10.38
C LEU A 426 6.78 -9.65 -9.70
N GLY A 427 7.37 -9.18 -8.59
CA GLY A 427 6.96 -7.91 -8.01
C GLY A 427 7.40 -6.75 -8.89
N LEU A 428 6.46 -5.86 -9.27
CA LEU A 428 6.72 -4.73 -10.18
C LEU A 428 7.91 -3.87 -9.71
N CYS A 429 7.86 -3.34 -8.49
CA CYS A 429 8.89 -2.41 -8.02
C CYS A 429 10.25 -3.07 -7.80
N SER A 430 10.28 -4.26 -7.19
CA SER A 430 11.54 -4.91 -6.84
C SER A 430 12.28 -5.42 -8.08
N ASN A 431 11.57 -5.94 -9.08
CA ASN A 431 12.19 -6.38 -10.33
C ASN A 431 12.58 -5.18 -11.21
N TRP A 432 11.78 -4.10 -11.19
CA TRP A 432 12.17 -2.85 -11.83
C TRP A 432 13.48 -2.31 -11.24
N LEU A 433 13.58 -2.19 -9.91
CA LEU A 433 14.82 -1.78 -9.24
C LEU A 433 15.99 -2.72 -9.54
N ALA A 434 15.78 -4.03 -9.52
CA ALA A 434 16.82 -5.01 -9.86
C ALA A 434 17.29 -4.91 -11.32
N SER A 435 16.45 -4.39 -12.23
CA SER A 435 16.78 -4.19 -13.65
C SER A 435 17.49 -2.87 -13.94
N LEU A 436 17.56 -1.94 -12.98
CA LEU A 436 18.21 -0.65 -13.19
C LEU A 436 19.73 -0.82 -13.24
N ASN A 437 20.32 -0.36 -14.34
CA ASN A 437 21.76 -0.24 -14.51
C ASN A 437 22.28 1.05 -13.87
N GLU A 438 23.60 1.18 -13.77
CA GLU A 438 24.24 2.44 -13.39
C GLU A 438 23.80 3.57 -14.34
N HIS A 439 23.68 4.78 -13.80
CA HIS A 439 23.18 5.98 -14.48
C HIS A 439 21.67 6.00 -14.81
N CYS A 440 20.93 4.91 -14.63
CA CYS A 440 19.47 4.96 -14.69
C CYS A 440 18.90 5.82 -13.54
N SER A 441 17.75 6.45 -13.79
CA SER A 441 17.08 7.29 -12.79
C SER A 441 15.83 6.61 -12.21
N ALA A 442 15.57 6.85 -10.93
CA ALA A 442 14.38 6.39 -10.23
C ALA A 442 13.62 7.57 -9.61
N PRO A 443 12.31 7.74 -9.87
CA PRO A 443 11.48 8.72 -9.19
C PRO A 443 11.18 8.30 -7.76
N VAL A 444 11.52 9.17 -6.81
CA VAL A 444 11.42 8.86 -5.39
C VAL A 444 11.04 10.08 -4.55
N TRP A 445 10.57 9.82 -3.33
CA TRP A 445 10.46 10.82 -2.28
C TRP A 445 10.66 10.17 -0.92
N VAL A 446 11.09 10.96 0.06
CA VAL A 446 11.26 10.49 1.43
C VAL A 446 10.04 10.86 2.24
N LYS A 447 9.57 9.93 3.06
CA LYS A 447 8.66 10.24 4.16
C LYS A 447 9.34 9.95 5.48
N LYS A 448 8.97 10.74 6.48
CA LYS A 448 9.40 10.48 7.86
C LYS A 448 8.93 9.10 8.28
N GLY A 449 9.87 8.28 8.73
CA GLY A 449 9.59 6.93 9.18
C GLY A 449 8.86 6.91 10.52
N THR A 450 8.56 5.72 11.02
CA THR A 450 7.91 5.59 12.33
C THR A 450 8.92 5.56 13.48
N PHE A 451 10.13 5.11 13.21
CA PHE A 451 11.18 5.04 14.23
C PHE A 451 11.59 6.41 14.76
N ARG A 452 11.72 6.49 16.08
CA ARG A 452 12.28 7.63 16.80
C ARG A 452 13.41 7.11 17.67
N PHE A 453 14.65 7.29 17.20
CA PHE A 453 15.84 6.89 17.93
C PHE A 453 16.12 7.81 19.12
N PRO A 454 16.78 7.34 20.20
CA PRO A 454 17.05 8.18 21.36
C PRO A 454 18.05 9.28 21.02
N SER A 455 17.78 10.50 21.51
CA SER A 455 18.70 11.65 21.40
C SER A 455 19.83 11.60 22.42
N ALA A 456 19.59 10.97 23.58
CA ALA A 456 20.60 10.79 24.61
C ALA A 456 21.71 9.85 24.14
N LEU A 457 22.96 10.25 24.35
CA LEU A 457 24.13 9.54 23.85
C LEU A 457 24.42 8.23 24.58
N ASP A 458 24.02 8.11 25.84
CA ASP A 458 24.31 6.97 26.70
C ASP A 458 23.14 6.00 26.85
N THR A 459 22.07 6.15 26.06
CA THR A 459 20.95 5.20 26.07
C THR A 459 21.28 4.00 25.18
N PRO A 460 21.32 2.77 25.72
CA PRO A 460 21.52 1.59 24.90
C PRO A 460 20.36 1.35 23.94
N VAL A 461 20.68 0.86 22.76
CA VAL A 461 19.74 0.62 21.66
C VAL A 461 19.81 -0.84 21.25
N ILE A 462 18.70 -1.54 21.42
CA ILE A 462 18.50 -2.93 21.04
C ILE A 462 17.75 -2.95 19.71
N MET A 463 18.39 -3.48 18.67
CA MET A 463 17.88 -3.54 17.31
C MET A 463 17.70 -4.99 16.90
N VAL A 464 16.51 -5.37 16.46
CA VAL A 464 16.19 -6.72 16.00
C VAL A 464 15.72 -6.63 14.56
N GLY A 465 16.55 -7.13 13.63
CA GLY A 465 16.35 -6.90 12.19
C GLY A 465 16.75 -8.08 11.32
N PRO A 466 15.95 -9.16 11.27
CA PRO A 466 16.24 -10.29 10.39
C PRO A 466 16.08 -9.95 8.89
N GLY A 467 16.98 -10.46 8.06
CA GLY A 467 16.98 -10.27 6.61
C GLY A 467 17.07 -8.79 6.20
N THR A 468 16.17 -8.35 5.33
CA THR A 468 16.10 -6.93 4.93
C THR A 468 15.62 -6.00 6.05
N GLY A 469 15.14 -6.55 7.17
CA GLY A 469 14.82 -5.82 8.40
C GLY A 469 16.00 -5.04 8.98
N VAL A 470 17.24 -5.38 8.61
CA VAL A 470 18.45 -4.67 9.07
C VAL A 470 18.62 -3.28 8.45
N ALA A 471 17.92 -2.95 7.36
CA ALA A 471 18.09 -1.69 6.62
C ALA A 471 18.06 -0.42 7.51
N PRO A 472 17.01 -0.13 8.30
CA PRO A 472 16.98 1.07 9.13
C PRO A 472 18.06 1.07 10.22
N PHE A 473 18.46 -0.10 10.72
CA PHE A 473 19.50 -0.24 11.74
C PHE A 473 20.89 0.00 11.16
N ARG A 474 21.13 -0.42 9.92
CA ARG A 474 22.34 -0.06 9.18
C ARG A 474 22.48 1.45 9.06
N SER A 475 21.41 2.15 8.67
CA SER A 475 21.40 3.61 8.63
C SER A 475 21.75 4.21 10.00
N PHE A 476 21.09 3.77 11.07
CA PHE A 476 21.31 4.30 12.42
C PHE A 476 22.73 4.03 12.97
N ILE A 477 23.23 2.81 12.83
CA ILE A 477 24.58 2.44 13.28
C ILE A 477 25.64 3.24 12.52
N GLN A 478 25.49 3.38 11.19
CA GLN A 478 26.40 4.20 10.39
C GLN A 478 26.43 5.66 10.84
N GLU A 479 25.28 6.22 11.23
CA GLU A 479 25.20 7.59 11.78
C GLU A 479 26.00 7.70 13.08
N LYS A 480 25.81 6.76 14.01
CA LYS A 480 26.53 6.72 15.29
C LYS A 480 28.04 6.56 15.09
N VAL A 481 28.46 5.75 14.11
CA VAL A 481 29.87 5.60 13.76
C VAL A 481 30.43 6.91 13.20
N ALA A 482 29.73 7.56 12.26
CA ALA A 482 30.18 8.81 11.65
C ALA A 482 30.30 9.97 12.67
N LEU A 483 29.45 9.97 13.69
CA LEU A 483 29.47 10.95 14.78
C LEU A 483 30.44 10.60 15.92
N ASN A 484 31.20 9.50 15.82
CA ASN A 484 32.06 8.95 16.88
C ASN A 484 31.29 8.63 18.19
N GLN A 485 30.03 8.24 18.06
CA GLN A 485 29.12 7.89 19.18
C GLN A 485 28.86 6.40 19.30
N ALA A 486 29.36 5.58 18.36
CA ALA A 486 29.18 4.14 18.41
C ALA A 486 30.10 3.49 19.46
N ARG A 487 29.51 2.64 20.31
CA ARG A 487 30.17 1.84 21.35
C ARG A 487 29.46 0.49 21.50
N ALA A 488 30.21 -0.59 21.70
CA ALA A 488 29.67 -1.94 21.83
C ALA A 488 28.74 -2.12 23.04
N ASP A 489 28.92 -1.33 24.10
CA ASP A 489 28.03 -1.34 25.28
C ASP A 489 26.73 -0.53 25.08
N LEU A 490 26.59 0.16 23.95
CA LEU A 490 25.40 0.94 23.60
C LEU A 490 24.61 0.38 22.42
N LEU A 491 25.27 -0.23 21.45
CA LEU A 491 24.63 -0.70 20.22
C LEU A 491 24.56 -2.22 20.21
N TYR A 492 23.35 -2.76 20.26
CA TYR A 492 23.08 -4.20 20.24
C TYR A 492 22.25 -4.55 19.00
N LEU A 493 22.77 -5.41 18.13
CA LEU A 493 22.07 -5.88 16.92
C LEU A 493 21.81 -7.40 16.98
N PHE A 494 20.55 -7.79 16.99
CA PHE A 494 20.10 -9.16 16.78
C PHE A 494 19.72 -9.32 15.30
N PHE A 495 20.61 -9.94 14.54
CA PHE A 495 20.42 -10.21 13.11
C PHE A 495 20.07 -11.67 12.88
N GLY A 496 19.27 -11.95 11.87
CA GLY A 496 18.95 -13.31 11.48
C GLY A 496 18.83 -13.48 9.97
N CYS A 497 19.36 -14.58 9.45
CA CYS A 497 19.23 -14.96 8.05
C CYS A 497 19.15 -16.49 7.92
N ARG A 498 19.16 -17.03 6.70
CA ARG A 498 19.14 -18.48 6.50
C ARG A 498 20.51 -19.08 6.74
N ASN A 499 21.52 -18.61 6.04
CA ASN A 499 22.85 -19.19 6.01
C ASN A 499 23.92 -18.13 6.14
N HIS A 500 24.96 -18.40 6.93
CA HIS A 500 26.11 -17.50 7.09
C HIS A 500 26.74 -17.12 5.75
N ASP A 501 26.95 -18.08 4.85
CA ASP A 501 27.60 -17.86 3.55
C ASP A 501 26.61 -17.52 2.42
N GLY A 502 25.31 -17.50 2.72
CA GLY A 502 24.25 -17.35 1.72
C GLY A 502 23.65 -15.95 1.67
N ASP A 503 23.13 -15.47 2.80
CA ASP A 503 22.29 -14.27 2.90
C ASP A 503 22.64 -13.38 4.11
N PHE A 504 23.90 -13.42 4.55
CA PHE A 504 24.41 -12.53 5.59
C PHE A 504 24.71 -11.13 5.03
N HIS A 505 23.65 -10.32 4.85
CA HIS A 505 23.74 -8.98 4.27
C HIS A 505 24.69 -8.07 5.06
N CYS A 506 25.58 -7.36 4.34
CA CYS A 506 26.55 -6.42 4.92
C CYS A 506 27.52 -7.05 5.95
N ARG A 507 27.77 -8.38 5.86
CA ARG A 507 28.64 -9.13 6.78
C ARG A 507 29.94 -8.41 7.15
N ASP A 508 30.71 -8.01 6.15
CA ASP A 508 32.06 -7.46 6.38
C ASP A 508 32.00 -6.12 7.14
N GLU A 509 30.93 -5.33 6.93
CA GLU A 509 30.68 -4.10 7.70
C GLU A 509 30.40 -4.42 9.18
N TRP A 510 29.60 -5.44 9.46
CA TRP A 510 29.29 -5.83 10.83
C TRP A 510 30.48 -6.39 11.60
N LEU A 511 31.24 -7.29 10.97
CA LEU A 511 32.42 -7.90 11.58
C LEU A 511 33.45 -6.82 11.94
N THR A 512 33.70 -5.90 11.02
CA THR A 512 34.61 -4.75 11.26
C THR A 512 34.15 -3.88 12.43
N LEU A 513 32.84 -3.64 12.58
CA LEU A 513 32.33 -2.83 13.70
C LEU A 513 32.44 -3.55 15.04
N GLN A 514 32.30 -4.88 15.05
CA GLN A 514 32.47 -5.68 16.27
C GLN A 514 33.95 -5.73 16.69
N GLU A 515 34.86 -5.93 15.75
CA GLU A 515 36.32 -5.90 16.00
C GLU A 515 36.80 -4.55 16.56
N ASN A 516 36.17 -3.44 16.13
CA ASN A 516 36.48 -2.10 16.62
C ASN A 516 35.69 -1.67 17.87
N GLU A 517 35.04 -2.62 18.57
CA GLU A 517 34.24 -2.38 19.79
C GLU A 517 33.15 -1.31 19.60
N LYS A 518 32.57 -1.22 18.40
CA LYS A 518 31.51 -0.25 18.05
C LYS A 518 30.11 -0.84 18.11
N LEU A 519 29.98 -2.16 18.04
CA LEU A 519 28.70 -2.87 17.96
C LEU A 519 28.82 -4.22 18.66
N THR A 520 27.85 -4.56 19.51
CA THR A 520 27.63 -5.94 19.96
C THR A 520 26.60 -6.59 19.05
N MET A 521 26.96 -7.66 18.36
CA MET A 521 26.09 -8.35 17.42
C MET A 521 25.80 -9.79 17.85
N PHE A 522 24.56 -10.21 17.68
CA PHE A 522 24.08 -11.56 17.87
C PHE A 522 23.42 -12.07 16.59
N CYS A 523 23.90 -13.20 16.07
CA CYS A 523 23.45 -13.74 14.79
C CYS A 523 22.64 -15.03 14.98
N ALA A 524 21.54 -15.14 14.24
CA ALA A 524 20.72 -16.34 14.14
C ALA A 524 20.72 -16.87 12.70
N PHE A 525 21.42 -17.99 12.46
CA PHE A 525 21.42 -18.67 11.17
C PHE A 525 20.42 -19.83 11.19
N SER A 526 19.30 -19.67 10.48
CA SER A 526 18.18 -20.61 10.60
C SER A 526 18.35 -21.94 9.86
N ARG A 527 19.40 -22.08 9.03
CA ARG A 527 19.61 -23.22 8.11
C ARG A 527 21.04 -23.77 8.11
N ASP A 528 21.92 -23.32 9.00
CA ASP A 528 23.29 -23.84 9.10
C ASP A 528 23.39 -25.13 9.95
N GLN A 529 22.27 -25.50 10.59
CA GLN A 529 22.13 -26.71 11.40
C GLN A 529 20.71 -27.30 11.23
N GLU A 530 20.49 -28.51 11.74
CA GLU A 530 19.23 -29.25 11.60
C GLU A 530 18.04 -28.51 12.25
N ASN A 531 18.25 -28.00 13.47
CA ASN A 531 17.23 -27.24 14.20
C ASN A 531 17.26 -25.76 13.81
N LYS A 532 16.10 -25.20 13.46
CA LYS A 532 16.02 -23.79 13.06
C LYS A 532 16.29 -22.85 14.23
N VAL A 533 17.32 -22.02 14.11
CA VAL A 533 17.63 -20.96 15.07
C VAL A 533 17.16 -19.62 14.51
N TYR A 534 16.31 -18.92 15.26
CA TYR A 534 15.77 -17.62 14.91
C TYR A 534 16.16 -16.58 15.95
N VAL A 535 15.97 -15.30 15.63
CA VAL A 535 16.36 -14.17 16.50
C VAL A 535 15.74 -14.27 17.90
N GLN A 536 14.50 -14.76 18.03
CA GLN A 536 13.85 -14.93 19.33
C GLN A 536 14.53 -16.00 20.20
N HIS A 537 15.15 -17.02 19.61
CA HIS A 537 15.91 -18.03 20.37
C HIS A 537 17.18 -17.42 20.94
N ILE A 538 17.90 -16.62 20.13
CA ILE A 538 19.10 -15.91 20.58
C ILE A 538 18.76 -14.85 21.63
N MET A 539 17.63 -14.14 21.47
CA MET A 539 17.14 -13.21 22.50
C MET A 539 16.83 -13.91 23.82
N LYS A 540 16.24 -15.12 23.77
CA LYS A 540 15.98 -15.92 24.96
C LYS A 540 17.28 -16.34 25.67
N GLU A 541 18.31 -16.73 24.92
CA GLU A 541 19.64 -17.01 25.49
C GLU A 541 20.26 -15.77 26.15
N GLN A 542 20.01 -14.59 25.57
CA GLN A 542 20.47 -13.30 26.08
C GLN A 542 19.47 -12.60 27.01
N ALA A 543 18.49 -13.32 27.58
CA ALA A 543 17.40 -12.71 28.34
C ALA A 543 17.88 -11.90 29.55
N ALA A 544 18.90 -12.39 30.27
CA ALA A 544 19.48 -11.69 31.41
C ALA A 544 20.14 -10.35 31.01
N LEU A 545 20.88 -10.34 29.89
CA LEU A 545 21.45 -9.13 29.31
C LEU A 545 20.34 -8.14 28.94
N LEU A 546 19.34 -8.59 28.18
CA LEU A 546 18.21 -7.74 27.77
C LEU A 546 17.50 -7.13 28.98
N TRP A 547 17.23 -7.91 30.03
CA TRP A 547 16.61 -7.40 31.25
C TRP A 547 17.46 -6.32 31.93
N SER A 548 18.78 -6.53 32.04
CA SER A 548 19.70 -5.54 32.61
C SER A 548 19.72 -4.22 31.83
N LEU A 549 19.64 -4.29 30.50
CA LEU A 549 19.60 -3.12 29.62
C LEU A 549 18.32 -2.30 29.84
N PHE A 550 17.17 -2.98 29.95
CA PHE A 550 15.90 -2.30 30.21
C PHE A 550 15.81 -1.72 31.62
N SER A 551 16.14 -2.51 32.64
CA SER A 551 15.95 -2.16 34.06
C SER A 551 16.93 -1.10 34.54
N SER A 552 18.22 -1.26 34.21
CA SER A 552 19.29 -0.40 34.74
C SER A 552 19.61 0.78 33.81
N GLN A 553 19.52 0.59 32.49
CA GLN A 553 20.03 1.56 31.52
C GLN A 553 18.95 2.20 30.65
N GLN A 554 17.68 1.91 30.94
CA GLN A 554 16.51 2.47 30.25
C GLN A 554 16.55 2.27 28.72
N ALA A 555 17.11 1.16 28.25
CA ALA A 555 17.33 0.88 26.83
C ALA A 555 16.07 1.04 25.96
N SER A 556 16.29 1.44 24.70
CA SER A 556 15.27 1.51 23.67
C SER A 556 15.36 0.29 22.75
N PHE A 557 14.21 -0.26 22.37
CA PHE A 557 14.06 -1.48 21.59
C PHE A 557 13.34 -1.20 20.26
N TYR A 558 13.92 -1.71 19.19
CA TYR A 558 13.43 -1.54 17.83
C TYR A 558 13.39 -2.87 17.09
N LEU A 559 12.27 -3.14 16.44
CA LEU A 559 12.05 -4.35 15.64
C LEU A 559 11.68 -3.99 14.20
N ALA A 560 12.41 -4.50 13.23
CA ALA A 560 12.09 -4.31 11.81
C ALA A 560 12.14 -5.62 11.01
N GLY A 561 11.24 -5.78 10.04
CA GLY A 561 11.25 -6.94 9.13
C GLY A 561 9.86 -7.45 8.73
N ARG A 562 9.77 -8.75 8.44
CA ARG A 562 8.52 -9.37 7.95
C ARG A 562 7.45 -9.42 9.06
N SER A 563 6.21 -9.07 8.73
CA SER A 563 5.07 -8.98 9.65
C SER A 563 4.36 -10.31 9.95
N ASP A 564 4.94 -11.44 9.57
CA ASP A 564 4.41 -12.79 9.83
C ASP A 564 4.51 -13.13 11.35
N ASN A 565 4.88 -14.35 11.72
CA ASN A 565 4.94 -14.76 13.13
C ASN A 565 6.07 -14.10 13.96
N MET A 566 7.01 -13.40 13.31
CA MET A 566 8.23 -12.90 13.95
C MET A 566 7.95 -11.86 15.06
N PRO A 567 7.13 -10.82 14.86
CA PRO A 567 6.88 -9.83 15.91
C PRO A 567 6.16 -10.41 17.14
N ALA A 568 5.23 -11.34 16.93
CA ALA A 568 4.57 -12.04 18.02
C ALA A 568 5.56 -12.89 18.83
N ALA A 569 6.45 -13.63 18.16
CA ALA A 569 7.47 -14.44 18.82
C ALA A 569 8.49 -13.59 19.61
N VAL A 570 8.92 -12.45 19.06
CA VAL A 570 9.81 -11.51 19.78
C VAL A 570 9.11 -10.91 20.99
N LYS A 571 7.83 -10.54 20.85
CA LYS A 571 7.01 -10.04 21.97
C LYS A 571 6.87 -11.08 23.07
N ASP A 572 6.65 -12.35 22.72
CA ASP A 572 6.54 -13.45 23.66
C ASP A 572 7.82 -13.62 24.49
N VAL A 573 8.99 -13.59 23.84
CA VAL A 573 10.29 -13.68 24.54
C VAL A 573 10.52 -12.49 25.48
N LEU A 574 10.16 -11.27 25.07
CA LEU A 574 10.27 -10.10 25.94
C LEU A 574 9.40 -10.21 27.20
N ILE A 575 8.22 -10.83 27.10
CA ILE A 575 7.31 -11.00 28.23
C ILE A 575 7.79 -12.18 29.10
N ASN A 576 7.89 -13.38 28.53
CA ASN A 576 8.06 -14.61 29.30
C ASN A 576 9.51 -14.82 29.76
N ASP A 577 10.48 -14.65 28.87
CA ASP A 577 11.88 -14.95 29.18
C ASP A 577 12.59 -13.72 29.79
N VAL A 578 12.37 -12.52 29.26
CA VAL A 578 13.04 -11.31 29.76
C VAL A 578 12.36 -10.75 31.01
N ALA A 579 11.07 -10.41 30.94
CA ALA A 579 10.39 -9.74 32.05
C ALA A 579 9.97 -10.70 33.19
N CYS A 580 9.36 -11.85 32.87
CA CYS A 580 8.94 -12.80 33.91
C CYS A 580 10.13 -13.58 34.49
N SER A 581 10.96 -14.21 33.65
CA SER A 581 12.01 -15.09 34.15
C SER A 581 13.21 -14.33 34.75
N CYS A 582 13.69 -13.27 34.10
CA CYS A 582 14.81 -12.47 34.63
C CYS A 582 14.36 -11.29 35.49
N GLY A 583 13.23 -10.67 35.17
CA GLY A 583 12.69 -9.54 35.92
C GLY A 583 11.77 -9.88 37.09
N GLN A 584 11.41 -11.17 37.25
CA GLN A 584 10.52 -11.66 38.30
C GLN A 584 9.15 -10.96 38.33
N LEU A 585 8.70 -10.43 37.19
CA LEU A 585 7.37 -9.86 37.04
C LEU A 585 6.33 -10.97 36.84
N SER A 586 5.10 -10.75 37.31
CA SER A 586 3.95 -11.56 36.87
C SER A 586 3.64 -11.33 35.39
N SER A 587 2.85 -12.22 34.79
CA SER A 587 2.47 -12.11 33.37
C SER A 587 1.70 -10.82 33.06
N GLU A 588 0.82 -10.41 33.97
CA GLU A 588 0.08 -9.15 33.89
C GLU A 588 1.01 -7.94 34.00
N GLU A 589 1.95 -7.95 34.95
CA GLU A 589 2.92 -6.87 35.13
C GLU A 589 3.88 -6.76 33.94
N ALA A 590 4.33 -7.87 33.38
CA ALA A 590 5.18 -7.91 32.19
C ALA A 590 4.44 -7.33 30.97
N SER A 591 3.17 -7.68 30.79
CA SER A 591 2.33 -7.11 29.72
C SER A 591 2.14 -5.60 29.89
N GLN A 592 1.90 -5.13 31.11
CA GLN A 592 1.80 -3.70 31.41
C GLN A 592 3.14 -2.98 31.24
N TRP A 593 4.26 -3.62 31.61
CA TRP A 593 5.60 -3.08 31.41
C TRP A 593 5.89 -2.83 29.94
N LEU A 594 5.61 -3.81 29.07
CA LEU A 594 5.81 -3.66 27.65
C LEU A 594 4.88 -2.58 27.06
N ALA A 595 3.62 -2.52 27.49
CA ALA A 595 2.70 -1.47 27.09
C ALA A 595 3.19 -0.06 27.50
N ARG A 596 3.84 0.07 28.68
CA ARG A 596 4.48 1.33 29.09
C ARG A 596 5.68 1.68 28.22
N LEU A 597 6.51 0.69 27.83
CA LEU A 597 7.62 0.91 26.91
C LEU A 597 7.13 1.40 25.55
N GLU A 598 6.06 0.81 25.02
CA GLU A 598 5.44 1.25 23.77
C GLU A 598 4.89 2.69 23.91
N ALA A 599 4.17 2.99 24.99
CA ALA A 599 3.59 4.30 25.23
C ALA A 599 4.64 5.42 25.38
N CYS A 600 5.81 5.13 25.94
CA CYS A 600 6.92 6.09 26.04
C CYS A 600 7.88 6.06 24.84
N GLY A 601 7.57 5.28 23.79
CA GLY A 601 8.38 5.22 22.57
C GLY A 601 9.70 4.46 22.73
N ARG A 602 9.88 3.66 23.78
CA ARG A 602 11.07 2.80 23.97
C ARG A 602 10.89 1.38 23.44
N TYR A 603 9.69 1.02 22.99
CA TYR A 603 9.45 -0.17 22.20
C TYR A 603 8.76 0.25 20.90
N GLN A 604 9.42 0.03 19.77
CA GLN A 604 8.92 0.42 18.46
C GLN A 604 9.05 -0.73 17.47
N VAL A 605 8.03 -0.94 16.65
CA VAL A 605 7.97 -2.04 15.67
C VAL A 605 7.58 -1.47 14.30
N GLU A 606 8.37 -1.78 13.28
CA GLU A 606 8.10 -1.46 11.88
C GLU A 606 8.17 -2.73 11.03
N THR A 607 7.02 -3.29 10.67
CA THR A 607 6.96 -4.57 9.95
C THR A 607 6.12 -4.47 8.70
N TRP A 608 6.48 -5.26 7.68
CA TRP A 608 5.81 -5.28 6.38
C TRP A 608 5.64 -6.71 5.84
N SER A 609 4.67 -6.90 4.95
CA SER A 609 4.30 -8.19 4.35
C SER A 609 4.99 -8.45 3.01
#